data_AF-A0A1Q9Q060-F1
#
_entry.id   AF-A0A1Q9Q060-F1
#
_cell.length_a   1.000
_cell.length_b   1.000
_cell.length_c   1.000
_cell.angle_alpha   90.00
_cell.angle_beta   90.00
_cell.angle_gamma   90.00
#
_symmetry.space_group_name_H-M   'P 1'
#
loop_
_entity.id
_entity.type
_entity.pdbx_description
1 polymer ?
#
loop_
_entity_poly.entity_id
_entity_poly.type
_entity_poly.pdbx_seq_one_letter_code
_entity_poly.pdbx_strand_id
1 'polypeptide(L)'
;MVLMTGEYDQHGKLCSRVMVGNLSFLVERTNLQILDDTLKYIGLNLKGSIVGAKSILGNRCMCPFIVNPYQGICLFPDKSPTKDDCIWFNPDHIINTTAIGNKTEVKLSNGHSIIVDSKRSHFNNKIETANQLKRTSLERGNHPSPITLYLEPKKGRQLCKERNGKYNFNCLEENTKE
;
A
#
# COMPACT_ATOMS: atom_id res chain seq x y z
N MET A 1 6.04 11.72 3.62
CA MET A 1 5.36 11.35 4.89
C MET A 1 5.86 9.97 5.30
N VAL A 2 6.30 9.82 6.55
CA VAL A 2 6.82 8.57 7.14
C VAL A 2 5.66 7.72 7.65
N LEU A 3 4.83 8.30 8.53
CA LEU A 3 3.61 7.68 9.04
C LEU A 3 2.60 8.74 9.47
N MET A 4 1.37 8.29 9.74
CA MET A 4 0.32 9.08 10.36
C MET A 4 -0.52 8.20 11.29
N THR A 5 -0.94 8.73 12.45
CA THR A 5 -1.81 8.02 13.41
C THR A 5 -2.78 8.99 14.08
N GLY A 6 -3.88 8.47 14.64
CA GLY A 6 -4.80 9.29 15.40
C GLY A 6 -4.27 9.58 16.80
N GLU A 7 -4.54 10.78 17.28
CA GLU A 7 -4.13 11.27 18.60
C GLU A 7 -5.23 12.19 19.12
N TYR A 8 -5.63 12.01 20.38
CA TYR A 8 -6.59 12.90 21.04
C TYR A 8 -5.87 14.14 21.55
N ASP A 9 -6.39 15.33 21.24
CA ASP A 9 -5.86 16.57 21.79
C ASP A 9 -6.27 16.77 23.26
N GLN A 10 -5.79 17.86 23.88
CA GLN A 10 -6.10 18.23 25.26
C GLN A 10 -7.60 18.48 25.53
N HIS A 11 -8.41 18.66 24.49
CA HIS A 11 -9.86 18.88 24.56
C HIS A 11 -10.66 17.60 24.25
N GLY A 12 -9.98 16.46 24.04
CA GLY A 12 -10.63 15.19 23.70
C GLY A 12 -11.09 15.10 22.25
N LYS A 13 -10.64 16.01 21.37
CA LYS A 13 -10.94 15.95 19.94
C LYS A 13 -9.94 15.01 19.25
N LEU A 14 -10.46 14.05 18.49
CA LEU A 14 -9.64 13.17 17.67
C LEU A 14 -8.97 13.95 16.53
N CYS A 15 -7.65 14.02 16.59
CA CYS A 15 -6.76 14.65 15.63
C CYS A 15 -5.84 13.59 15.01
N SER A 16 -4.98 14.03 14.09
CA SER A 16 -3.99 13.17 13.43
C SER A 16 -2.59 13.69 13.65
N ARG A 17 -1.73 12.84 14.22
CA ARG A 17 -0.30 13.04 14.27
C ARG A 17 0.31 12.63 12.93
N VAL A 18 0.90 13.59 12.23
CA VAL A 18 1.59 13.35 10.95
C VAL A 18 3.09 13.45 11.17
N MET A 19 3.83 12.46 10.67
CA MET A 19 5.29 12.45 10.72
C MET A 19 5.89 12.59 9.31
N VAL A 20 6.70 13.62 9.10
CA VAL A 20 7.37 13.92 7.81
C VAL A 20 8.86 14.14 8.06
N GLY A 21 9.69 13.18 7.62
CA GLY A 21 11.11 13.19 7.96
C GLY A 21 11.30 13.16 9.48
N ASN A 22 12.00 14.16 10.02
CA ASN A 22 12.22 14.32 11.46
C ASN A 22 11.16 15.20 12.13
N LEU A 23 10.25 15.80 11.36
CA LEU A 23 9.19 16.65 11.89
C LEU A 23 7.97 15.82 12.23
N SER A 24 7.31 16.16 13.33
CA SER A 24 5.98 15.67 13.64
C SER A 24 5.09 16.81 14.11
N PHE A 25 3.85 16.82 13.66
CA PHE A 25 2.87 17.87 14.00
C PHE A 25 1.47 17.27 14.07
N LEU A 26 0.59 17.94 14.83
CA LEU A 26 -0.79 17.54 15.01
C LEU A 26 -1.65 18.32 14.02
N VAL A 27 -2.58 17.64 13.37
CA VAL A 27 -3.55 18.22 12.44
C VAL A 27 -4.95 17.96 13.01
N GLU A 28 -5.76 19.01 13.11
CA GLU A 28 -7.14 18.93 13.61
C GLU A 28 -8.13 18.30 12.60
N ARG A 29 -7.75 17.16 12.03
CA ARG A 29 -8.54 16.32 11.12
C ARG A 29 -8.25 14.87 11.46
N THR A 30 -9.16 13.97 11.08
CA THR A 30 -8.93 12.53 11.19
C THR A 30 -8.01 12.01 10.08
N ASN A 31 -7.43 10.83 10.28
CA ASN A 31 -6.54 10.21 9.29
C ASN A 31 -7.21 10.10 7.91
N LEU A 32 -8.48 9.70 7.88
CA LEU A 32 -9.24 9.55 6.64
C LEU A 32 -9.52 10.90 5.96
N GLN A 33 -9.79 11.95 6.73
CA GLN A 33 -9.96 13.30 6.19
C GLN A 33 -8.68 13.80 5.52
N ILE A 34 -7.54 13.69 6.21
CA ILE A 34 -6.24 14.10 5.66
C ILE A 34 -5.91 13.36 4.36
N LEU A 35 -6.15 12.04 4.33
CA LEU A 35 -5.90 11.24 3.14
C LEU A 35 -6.81 11.62 1.97
N ASP A 36 -8.10 11.86 2.24
CA ASP A 36 -9.05 12.28 1.22
C ASP A 36 -8.75 13.69 0.69
N ASP A 37 -8.39 14.62 1.57
CA ASP A 37 -7.97 15.98 1.18
C ASP A 37 -6.69 15.96 0.35
N THR A 38 -5.71 15.12 0.74
CA THR A 38 -4.44 14.95 0.01
C THR A 38 -4.70 14.43 -1.40
N LEU A 39 -5.60 13.45 -1.56
CA LEU A 39 -5.96 12.92 -2.87
C LEU A 39 -6.73 13.94 -3.70
N LYS A 40 -7.70 14.65 -3.10
CA LYS A 40 -8.48 15.69 -3.79
C LYS A 40 -7.59 16.82 -4.31
N TYR A 41 -6.56 17.21 -3.57
CA TYR A 41 -5.61 18.23 -3.99
C TYR A 41 -4.93 17.89 -5.33
N ILE A 42 -4.70 16.61 -5.61
CA ILE A 42 -4.11 16.12 -6.88
C ILE A 42 -5.17 15.61 -7.88
N GLY A 43 -6.44 15.90 -7.67
CA GLY A 43 -7.54 15.50 -8.56
C GLY A 43 -7.99 14.05 -8.44
N LEU A 44 -7.65 13.37 -7.34
CA LEU A 44 -8.07 11.99 -7.04
C LEU A 44 -9.11 11.96 -5.90
N ASN A 45 -9.66 10.77 -5.61
CA ASN A 45 -10.58 10.57 -4.49
C ASN A 45 -10.20 9.31 -3.69
N LEU A 46 -10.45 9.31 -2.37
CA LEU A 46 -10.07 8.19 -1.51
C LEU A 46 -10.77 6.89 -1.91
N LYS A 47 -12.07 6.95 -2.20
CA LYS A 47 -12.87 5.79 -2.59
C LYS A 47 -12.34 5.14 -3.88
N GLY A 48 -12.06 5.92 -4.91
CA GLY A 48 -11.55 5.43 -6.19
C GLY A 48 -10.14 4.88 -6.07
N SER A 49 -9.26 5.52 -5.28
CA SER A 49 -7.92 4.98 -5.01
C SER A 49 -7.98 3.61 -4.33
N ILE A 50 -8.89 3.43 -3.36
CA ILE A 50 -9.10 2.13 -2.70
C ILE A 50 -9.67 1.08 -3.67
N VAL A 51 -10.64 1.46 -4.51
CA VAL A 51 -11.22 0.56 -5.51
C VAL A 51 -10.17 0.15 -6.54
N GLY A 52 -9.37 1.09 -7.03
CA GLY A 52 -8.25 0.83 -7.95
C GLY A 52 -7.23 -0.11 -7.33
N ALA A 53 -6.84 0.13 -6.06
CA ALA A 53 -5.93 -0.76 -5.35
C ALA A 53 -6.48 -2.18 -5.20
N LYS A 54 -7.77 -2.34 -4.89
CA LYS A 54 -8.44 -3.65 -4.83
C LYS A 54 -8.50 -4.35 -6.20
N SER A 55 -8.61 -3.60 -7.29
CA SER A 55 -8.54 -4.19 -8.64
C SER A 55 -7.17 -4.78 -8.97
N ILE A 56 -6.10 -4.25 -8.35
CA ILE A 56 -4.73 -4.73 -8.53
C ILE A 56 -4.43 -5.90 -7.58
N LEU A 57 -4.79 -5.76 -6.30
CA LEU A 57 -4.41 -6.70 -5.24
C LEU A 57 -5.43 -7.82 -4.99
N GLY A 58 -6.60 -7.75 -5.63
CA GLY A 58 -7.77 -8.53 -5.29
C GLY A 58 -8.57 -7.94 -4.11
N ASN A 59 -9.70 -8.56 -3.78
CA ASN A 59 -10.59 -8.09 -2.72
C ASN A 59 -10.01 -8.34 -1.31
N ARG A 60 -9.03 -7.53 -0.92
CA ARG A 60 -8.37 -7.58 0.40
C ARG A 60 -9.01 -6.58 1.37
N CYS A 61 -9.16 -7.00 2.63
CA CYS A 61 -9.46 -6.12 3.74
C CYS A 61 -8.24 -5.23 4.06
N MET A 62 -8.48 -4.01 4.56
CA MET A 62 -7.40 -3.08 4.98
C MET A 62 -6.38 -2.83 3.87
N CYS A 63 -6.89 -2.57 2.66
CA CYS A 63 -6.09 -2.47 1.44
C CYS A 63 -5.16 -1.24 1.49
N PRO A 64 -3.87 -1.37 1.13
CA PRO A 64 -3.04 -0.21 0.85
C PRO A 64 -3.60 0.58 -0.34
N PHE A 65 -3.20 1.84 -0.49
CA PHE A 65 -3.53 2.62 -1.68
C PHE A 65 -2.44 3.64 -2.01
N ILE A 66 -2.41 4.05 -3.29
CA ILE A 66 -1.49 5.09 -3.77
C ILE A 66 -2.07 6.46 -3.40
N VAL A 67 -1.33 7.21 -2.58
CA VAL A 67 -1.68 8.57 -2.15
C VAL A 67 -1.19 9.61 -3.14
N ASN A 68 -0.01 9.39 -3.71
CA ASN A 68 0.51 10.26 -4.77
C ASN A 68 1.15 9.39 -5.86
N PRO A 69 0.51 9.22 -7.02
CA PRO A 69 1.05 8.40 -8.10
C PRO A 69 2.30 9.03 -8.74
N TYR A 70 2.38 10.36 -8.79
CA TYR A 70 3.52 11.09 -9.38
C TYR A 70 4.80 10.92 -8.55
N GLN A 71 4.66 10.80 -7.24
CA GLN A 71 5.78 10.57 -6.31
C GLN A 71 5.89 9.09 -5.87
N GLY A 72 5.02 8.21 -6.37
CA GLY A 72 4.98 6.80 -5.98
C GLY A 72 4.68 6.58 -4.48
N ILE A 73 4.02 7.51 -3.80
CA ILE A 73 3.72 7.41 -2.37
C ILE A 73 2.57 6.43 -2.18
N CYS A 74 2.86 5.30 -1.53
CA CYS A 74 1.91 4.28 -1.11
C CYS A 74 1.74 4.34 0.40
N LEU A 75 0.53 4.14 0.91
CA LEU A 75 0.31 3.94 2.35
C LEU A 75 -0.49 2.68 2.62
N PHE A 76 -0.24 2.08 3.77
CA PHE A 76 -0.99 0.93 4.25
C PHE A 76 -1.33 1.07 5.74
N PRO A 77 -2.49 0.56 6.18
CA PRO A 77 -2.89 0.65 7.58
C PRO A 77 -2.42 -0.58 8.37
N ASP A 78 -1.92 -0.35 9.59
CA ASP A 78 -1.48 -1.42 10.51
C ASP A 78 -2.65 -2.22 11.10
N LYS A 79 -3.84 -1.61 11.20
CA LYS A 79 -5.10 -2.22 11.63
C LYS A 79 -6.28 -1.64 10.85
N SER A 80 -7.51 -1.79 11.35
CA SER A 80 -8.69 -1.26 10.65
C SER A 80 -8.61 0.28 10.54
N PRO A 81 -8.81 0.88 9.36
CA PRO A 81 -8.90 2.34 9.20
C PRO A 81 -9.97 3.03 10.05
N THR A 82 -10.93 2.26 10.57
CA THR A 82 -12.00 2.76 11.45
C THR A 82 -11.58 2.88 12.92
N LYS A 83 -10.38 2.42 13.27
CA LYS A 83 -9.82 2.56 14.62
C LYS A 83 -9.05 3.86 14.72
N ASP A 84 -9.27 4.61 15.79
CA ASP A 84 -8.63 5.91 16.01
C ASP A 84 -7.11 5.79 16.11
N ASP A 85 -6.61 4.74 16.76
CA ASP A 85 -5.19 4.41 16.91
C ASP A 85 -4.59 3.70 15.68
N CYS A 86 -5.30 3.67 14.56
CA CYS A 86 -4.79 3.11 13.31
C CYS A 86 -3.61 3.94 12.79
N ILE A 87 -2.53 3.26 12.45
CA ILE A 87 -1.32 3.85 11.92
C ILE A 87 -1.24 3.56 10.43
N TRP A 88 -1.13 4.63 9.64
CA TRP A 88 -0.82 4.58 8.22
C TRP A 88 0.68 4.69 8.03
N PHE A 89 1.29 3.64 7.49
CA PHE A 89 2.71 3.58 7.20
C PHE A 89 2.99 3.80 5.72
N ASN A 90 4.07 4.51 5.43
CA ASN A 90 4.70 4.46 4.10
C ASN A 90 5.74 3.32 4.09
N PRO A 91 5.60 2.31 3.22
CA PRO A 91 6.52 1.17 3.20
C PRO A 91 7.96 1.59 2.86
N ASP A 92 8.16 2.67 2.11
CA ASP A 92 9.50 3.17 1.74
C ASP A 92 10.32 3.66 2.93
N HIS A 93 9.64 4.02 4.03
CA HIS A 93 10.27 4.55 5.22
C HIS A 93 10.47 3.47 6.30
N ILE A 94 10.16 2.20 6.04
CA ILE A 94 10.40 1.10 6.97
C ILE A 94 11.76 0.46 6.63
N ILE A 95 12.72 0.60 7.54
CA ILE A 95 14.06 0.03 7.38
C ILE A 95 14.07 -1.45 7.76
N ASN A 96 13.50 -1.78 8.91
CA ASN A 96 13.54 -3.13 9.47
C ASN A 96 12.36 -3.37 10.42
N THR A 97 11.99 -4.63 10.59
CA THR A 97 11.01 -5.07 11.58
C THR A 97 11.63 -6.12 12.50
N THR A 98 11.40 -6.02 13.81
CA THR A 98 11.90 -6.96 14.83
C THR A 98 10.73 -7.48 15.65
N ALA A 99 10.70 -8.79 15.93
CA ALA A 99 9.64 -9.37 16.74
C ALA A 99 9.92 -9.12 18.22
N ILE A 100 8.92 -8.62 18.95
CA ILE A 100 8.97 -8.44 20.41
C ILE A 100 7.76 -9.16 20.99
N GLY A 101 7.93 -10.45 21.28
CA GLY A 101 6.82 -11.32 21.69
C GLY A 101 5.72 -11.38 20.62
N ASN A 102 4.51 -10.94 20.97
CA ASN A 102 3.37 -10.84 20.04
C ASN A 102 3.25 -9.49 19.32
N LYS A 103 4.20 -8.59 19.55
CA LYS A 103 4.28 -7.25 18.94
C LYS A 103 5.43 -7.18 17.94
N THR A 104 5.47 -6.09 17.18
CA THR A 104 6.54 -5.82 16.23
C THR A 104 7.10 -4.44 16.47
N GLU A 105 8.41 -4.35 16.66
CA GLU A 105 9.12 -3.08 16.54
C GLU A 105 9.40 -2.80 15.07
N VAL A 106 9.05 -1.60 14.61
CA VAL A 106 9.25 -1.11 13.25
C VAL A 106 10.25 0.03 13.31
N LYS A 107 11.44 -0.16 12.71
CA LYS A 107 12.47 0.87 12.60
C LYS A 107 12.22 1.72 11.35
N LEU A 108 12.21 3.03 11.53
CA LEU A 108 11.85 4.01 10.50
C LEU A 108 13.09 4.72 9.95
N SER A 109 13.00 5.18 8.70
CA SER A 109 14.07 5.91 7.98
C SER A 109 14.58 7.18 8.68
N ASN A 110 13.80 7.74 9.60
CA ASN A 110 14.15 8.93 10.37
C ASN A 110 14.85 8.61 11.70
N GLY A 111 15.29 7.37 11.91
CA GLY A 111 16.00 6.93 13.11
C GLY A 111 15.11 6.56 14.29
N HIS A 112 13.80 6.82 14.22
CA HIS A 112 12.85 6.42 15.26
C HIS A 112 12.39 4.97 15.08
N SER A 113 11.86 4.38 16.15
CA SER A 113 11.13 3.11 16.10
C SER A 113 9.74 3.25 16.72
N ILE A 114 8.82 2.39 16.27
CA ILE A 114 7.45 2.32 16.80
C ILE A 114 7.04 0.87 17.00
N ILE A 115 6.31 0.59 18.08
CA ILE A 115 5.80 -0.74 18.38
C ILE A 115 4.36 -0.84 17.90
N VAL A 116 4.07 -1.86 17.09
CA VAL A 116 2.72 -2.19 16.63
C VAL A 116 2.22 -3.48 17.28
N ASP A 117 0.94 -3.51 17.63
CA ASP A 117 0.26 -4.66 18.23
C ASP A 117 -0.11 -5.72 17.19
N SER A 118 0.90 -6.24 16.50
CA SER A 118 0.74 -7.34 15.56
C SER A 118 1.99 -8.20 15.50
N LYS A 119 1.81 -9.49 15.18
CA LYS A 119 2.93 -10.40 14.93
C LYS A 119 3.72 -9.93 13.71
N ARG A 120 5.05 -10.04 13.77
CA ARG A 120 5.96 -9.59 12.72
C ARG A 120 5.62 -10.14 11.33
N SER A 121 5.25 -11.41 11.23
CA SER A 121 4.85 -12.03 9.97
C SER A 121 3.59 -11.37 9.37
N HIS A 122 2.60 -11.05 10.21
CA HIS A 122 1.39 -10.37 9.76
C HIS A 122 1.70 -8.94 9.29
N PHE A 123 2.52 -8.20 10.04
CA PHE A 123 2.91 -6.85 9.64
C PHE A 123 3.73 -6.84 8.35
N ASN A 124 4.70 -7.75 8.22
CA ASN A 124 5.51 -7.88 7.01
C ASN A 124 4.68 -8.23 5.77
N ASN A 125 3.63 -9.06 5.91
CA ASN A 125 2.71 -9.32 4.81
C ASN A 125 1.99 -8.05 4.34
N LYS A 126 1.70 -7.10 5.24
CA LYS A 126 1.11 -5.81 4.87
C LYS A 126 2.11 -4.93 4.12
N ILE A 127 3.37 -4.89 4.56
CA ILE A 127 4.47 -4.21 3.84
C ILE A 127 4.58 -4.78 2.43
N GLU A 128 4.65 -6.10 2.30
CA GLU A 128 4.78 -6.77 1.00
C GLU A 128 3.58 -6.48 0.08
N THR A 129 2.37 -6.52 0.63
CA THR A 129 1.15 -6.17 -0.12
C THR A 129 1.18 -4.72 -0.61
N ALA A 130 1.67 -3.78 0.21
CA ALA A 130 1.82 -2.38 -0.16
C ALA A 130 2.89 -2.17 -1.25
N ASN A 131 4.03 -2.88 -1.14
CA ASN A 131 5.09 -2.87 -2.15
C ASN A 131 4.62 -3.48 -3.47
N GLN A 132 3.86 -4.57 -3.42
CA GLN A 132 3.25 -5.18 -4.61
C GLN A 132 2.34 -4.18 -5.31
N LEU A 133 1.45 -3.51 -4.58
CA LEU A 133 0.57 -2.49 -5.16
C LEU A 133 1.38 -1.38 -5.82
N LYS A 134 2.38 -0.85 -5.11
CA LYS A 134 3.23 0.24 -5.59
C LYS A 134 3.94 -0.15 -6.89
N ARG A 135 4.60 -1.31 -6.91
CA ARG A 135 5.31 -1.83 -8.08
C ARG A 135 4.37 -2.03 -9.27
N THR A 136 3.26 -2.74 -9.08
CA THR A 136 2.32 -2.99 -10.17
C THR A 136 1.66 -1.71 -10.67
N SER A 137 1.32 -0.75 -9.79
CA SER A 137 0.76 0.53 -10.23
C SER A 137 1.75 1.32 -11.09
N LEU A 138 3.03 1.30 -10.73
CA LEU A 138 4.09 1.96 -11.49
C LEU A 138 4.32 1.29 -12.86
N GLU A 139 4.41 -0.06 -12.89
CA GLU A 139 4.53 -0.84 -14.13
C GLU A 139 3.38 -0.55 -15.10
N ARG A 140 2.15 -0.44 -14.58
CA ARG A 140 0.96 -0.13 -15.39
C ARG A 140 0.95 1.31 -15.88
N GLY A 141 1.35 2.27 -15.04
CA GLY A 141 1.41 3.69 -15.40
C GLY A 141 2.49 4.02 -16.43
N ASN A 142 3.61 3.30 -16.40
CA ASN A 142 4.71 3.44 -17.36
C ASN A 142 4.59 2.49 -18.55
N HIS A 143 3.49 1.75 -18.68
CA HIS A 143 3.34 0.76 -19.73
C HIS A 143 3.38 1.46 -21.11
N PRO A 144 4.29 1.07 -22.02
CA PRO A 144 4.52 1.80 -23.27
C PRO A 144 3.37 1.70 -24.25
N SER A 145 2.47 0.73 -24.07
CA SER A 145 1.32 0.54 -24.96
C SER A 145 0.15 1.46 -24.59
N PRO A 146 -0.68 1.87 -25.57
CA PRO A 146 -1.81 2.75 -25.36
C PRO A 146 -2.79 2.21 -24.29
N ILE A 147 -3.40 3.13 -23.53
CA ILE A 147 -4.46 2.85 -22.54
C ILE A 147 -5.57 1.95 -23.12
N THR A 148 -5.80 2.00 -24.43
CA THR A 148 -6.75 1.19 -25.19
C THR A 148 -6.66 -0.32 -24.89
N LEU A 149 -5.48 -0.87 -24.56
CA LEU A 149 -5.32 -2.30 -24.22
C LEU A 149 -6.00 -2.72 -22.91
N TYR A 150 -6.29 -1.79 -21.99
CA TYR A 150 -7.05 -2.11 -20.78
C TYR A 150 -8.56 -2.29 -21.05
N LEU A 151 -9.06 -1.77 -22.18
CA LEU A 151 -10.43 -2.01 -22.63
C LEU A 151 -10.58 -3.39 -23.27
N GLU A 152 -9.50 -3.94 -23.81
CA GLU A 152 -9.48 -5.25 -24.47
C GLU A 152 -8.44 -6.16 -23.80
N PRO A 153 -8.82 -6.95 -22.79
CA PRO A 153 -7.89 -7.87 -22.16
C PRO A 153 -7.38 -8.87 -23.21
N LYS A 154 -6.09 -8.82 -23.56
CA LYS A 154 -5.43 -9.94 -24.24
C LYS A 154 -5.64 -11.17 -23.37
N LYS A 155 -6.34 -12.19 -23.89
CA LYS A 155 -6.49 -13.50 -23.24
C LYS A 155 -5.10 -14.13 -23.08
N GLY A 156 -4.44 -13.83 -21.97
CA GLY A 156 -3.24 -14.54 -21.56
C GLY A 156 -3.58 -15.99 -21.28
N ARG A 157 -2.81 -16.93 -21.81
CA ARG A 157 -2.97 -18.35 -21.49
C ARG A 157 -2.56 -18.56 -20.03
N GLN A 158 -3.40 -19.26 -19.26
CA GLN A 158 -3.12 -19.54 -17.86
C GLN A 158 -1.97 -20.54 -17.75
N LEU A 159 -0.97 -20.22 -16.93
CA LEU A 159 0.07 -21.18 -16.59
C LEU A 159 -0.43 -22.13 -15.51
N CYS A 160 -0.46 -23.42 -15.81
CA CYS A 160 -0.90 -24.49 -14.92
C CYS A 160 0.22 -25.52 -14.78
N LYS A 161 0.36 -26.07 -13.57
CA LYS A 161 1.24 -27.21 -13.32
C LYS A 161 0.57 -28.45 -13.91
N GLU A 162 1.22 -29.05 -14.90
CA GLU A 162 0.73 -30.25 -15.54
C GLU A 162 0.94 -31.48 -14.65
N ARG A 163 0.27 -32.59 -14.99
CA ARG A 163 0.38 -33.87 -14.25
C ARG A 163 1.80 -34.43 -14.21
N ASN A 164 2.67 -34.00 -15.12
CA ASN A 164 4.10 -34.35 -15.19
C ASN A 164 4.98 -33.55 -14.20
N GLY A 165 4.39 -32.65 -13.40
CA GLY A 165 5.11 -31.81 -12.45
C GLY A 165 5.80 -30.59 -13.05
N LYS A 166 5.82 -30.46 -14.38
CA LYS A 166 6.31 -29.28 -15.11
C LYS A 166 5.17 -28.29 -15.34
N TYR A 167 5.50 -27.02 -15.49
CA TYR A 167 4.53 -26.01 -15.90
C TYR A 167 4.48 -25.94 -17.42
N ASN A 168 3.32 -25.57 -17.96
CA ASN A 168 3.07 -25.41 -19.40
C ASN A 168 3.77 -24.16 -20.01
N PHE A 169 5.04 -23.91 -19.68
CA PHE A 169 5.81 -22.77 -20.22
C PHE A 169 5.86 -22.78 -21.75
N ASN A 170 5.78 -23.97 -22.37
CA ASN A 170 5.72 -24.15 -23.82
C ASN A 170 4.55 -23.38 -24.47
N CYS A 171 3.51 -22.99 -23.73
CA CYS A 171 2.40 -22.19 -24.27
C CYS A 171 2.72 -20.70 -24.48
N LEU A 172 3.88 -20.25 -23.96
CA LEU A 172 4.44 -18.90 -24.09
C LEU A 172 5.51 -18.80 -25.17
N GLU A 173 5.96 -19.91 -25.74
CA GLU A 173 6.86 -19.92 -26.89
C GLU A 173 6.04 -19.41 -28.09
N GLU A 174 6.22 -18.14 -28.43
CA GLU A 174 5.66 -17.57 -29.66
C GLU A 174 6.17 -18.41 -30.85
N ASN A 175 5.26 -18.81 -31.74
CA ASN A 175 5.62 -19.41 -33.02
C ASN A 175 6.53 -18.42 -33.77
N THR A 176 7.83 -18.55 -33.58
CA THR A 176 8.83 -17.96 -34.46
C THR A 176 8.84 -18.86 -35.69
N LYS A 177 7.86 -18.68 -36.56
CA LYS A 177 7.87 -19.22 -37.91
C LYS A 177 7.79 -18.03 -38.86
N GLU A 178 8.77 -18.04 -39.75
CA GLU A 178 9.11 -17.12 -40.84
C GLU A 178 7.91 -16.54 -41.59
#